data_AF-A0A0Q3TL02-F1
#
_entry.id   AF-A0A0Q3TL02-F1
#
_cell.length_a   1.000
_cell.length_b   1.000
_cell.length_c   1.000
_cell.angle_alpha   90.00
_cell.angle_beta   90.00
_cell.angle_gamma   90.00
#
_symmetry.space_group_name_H-M   'P 1'
#
loop_
_entity.id
_entity.type
_entity.pdbx_description
1 polymer ?
#
loop_
_entity_poly.entity_id
_entity_poly.type
_entity_poly.pdbx_seq_one_letter_code
_entity_poly.pdbx_strand_id
1 'polypeptide(L)'
;MENLKQDYLQELKLALQNHHEMEDILNEISTHIEDGIKDKMLIGVPEKAATEQVLHHMGNPLELGKSFMQPPSSRKMIHLILLNWAFFVCGLFITISYHFSDFRIVNHTWTYLSHKSHSILLLYSMYWIYLGYTIGKQYGPSGKKMVNKTMIWASIPNMVLMFITLFNVIPSDIFSPLLNPVFIVFCVIATVLFYPLSKLAFKIGITFGL
;
A
#
# COMPACT_ATOMS: atom_id res chain seq x y z
N MET A 1 -0.68 -17.98 -32.97
CA MET A 1 -0.58 -18.26 -31.52
C MET A 1 0.05 -17.09 -30.80
N GLU A 2 1.17 -16.54 -31.28
CA GLU A 2 1.57 -15.14 -31.01
C GLU A 2 0.46 -14.14 -31.35
N ASN A 3 -0.31 -14.39 -32.44
CA ASN A 3 -1.45 -13.56 -32.82
C ASN A 3 -2.48 -13.32 -31.71
N LEU A 4 -2.95 -14.33 -30.95
CA LEU A 4 -4.03 -14.09 -29.95
C LEU A 4 -3.57 -13.15 -28.83
N LYS A 5 -2.33 -13.32 -28.36
CA LYS A 5 -1.71 -12.41 -27.38
C LYS A 5 -1.47 -11.03 -27.99
N GLN A 6 -0.95 -10.96 -29.20
CA GLN A 6 -0.68 -9.71 -29.91
C GLN A 6 -1.97 -8.94 -30.18
N ASP A 7 -3.03 -9.61 -30.63
CA ASP A 7 -4.36 -9.06 -30.87
C ASP A 7 -4.93 -8.48 -29.57
N TYR A 8 -4.84 -9.23 -28.46
CA TYR A 8 -5.28 -8.74 -27.14
C TYR A 8 -4.52 -7.49 -26.69
N LEU A 9 -3.18 -7.50 -26.80
CA LEU A 9 -2.34 -6.35 -26.44
C LEU A 9 -2.57 -5.16 -27.38
N GLN A 10 -2.89 -5.40 -28.64
CA GLN A 10 -3.20 -4.35 -29.61
C GLN A 10 -4.56 -3.71 -29.31
N GLU A 11 -5.58 -4.50 -28.97
CA GLU A 11 -6.87 -3.98 -28.51
C GLU A 11 -6.74 -3.20 -27.20
N LEU A 12 -5.94 -3.70 -26.25
CA LEU A 12 -5.63 -2.99 -25.01
C LEU A 12 -4.89 -1.68 -25.27
N LYS A 13 -3.93 -1.67 -26.21
CA LYS A 13 -3.22 -0.45 -26.62
C LYS A 13 -4.18 0.59 -27.21
N LEU A 14 -5.13 0.16 -28.04
CA LEU A 14 -6.18 1.05 -28.57
C LEU A 14 -7.07 1.62 -27.46
N ALA A 15 -7.39 0.81 -26.45
CA ALA A 15 -8.17 1.24 -25.29
C ALA A 15 -7.44 2.25 -24.40
N LEU A 16 -6.12 2.11 -24.26
CA LEU A 16 -5.27 3.00 -23.46
C LEU A 16 -4.99 4.36 -24.14
N GLN A 17 -5.17 4.45 -25.46
CA GLN A 17 -4.94 5.68 -26.25
C GLN A 17 -3.58 6.35 -25.90
N ASN A 18 -3.59 7.60 -25.45
CA ASN A 18 -2.40 8.37 -25.07
C ASN A 18 -2.10 8.31 -23.56
N HIS A 19 -2.45 7.22 -22.87
CA HIS A 19 -2.15 7.08 -21.45
C HIS A 19 -0.64 7.20 -21.20
N HIS A 20 -0.24 8.04 -20.25
CA HIS A 20 1.17 8.35 -19.98
C HIS A 20 2.00 7.11 -19.58
N GLU A 21 1.34 6.10 -18.97
CA GLU A 21 1.96 4.83 -18.55
C GLU A 21 1.62 3.67 -19.49
N MET A 22 1.20 3.93 -20.73
CA MET A 22 0.75 2.88 -21.68
C MET A 22 1.77 1.74 -21.84
N GLU A 23 3.05 2.05 -22.02
CA GLU A 23 4.09 1.02 -22.20
C GLU A 23 4.31 0.17 -20.95
N ASP A 24 4.29 0.79 -19.76
CA ASP A 24 4.36 0.09 -18.47
C ASP A 24 3.19 -0.89 -18.31
N ILE A 25 1.96 -0.44 -18.64
CA ILE A 25 0.76 -1.27 -18.56
C ILE A 25 0.83 -2.45 -19.55
N LEU A 26 1.20 -2.18 -20.80
CA LEU A 26 1.30 -3.23 -21.82
C LEU A 26 2.36 -4.28 -21.47
N ASN A 27 3.50 -3.85 -20.95
CA ASN A 27 4.55 -4.77 -20.49
C ASN A 27 4.08 -5.62 -19.31
N GLU A 28 3.45 -5.02 -18.30
CA GLU A 28 2.94 -5.74 -17.14
C GLU A 28 1.89 -6.79 -17.54
N ILE A 29 0.93 -6.41 -18.39
CA ILE A 29 -0.09 -7.33 -18.90
C ILE A 29 0.52 -8.42 -19.78
N SER A 30 1.51 -8.10 -20.62
CA SER A 30 2.23 -9.10 -21.42
C SER A 30 2.93 -10.13 -20.53
N THR A 31 3.63 -9.68 -19.50
CA THR A 31 4.29 -10.57 -18.52
C THR A 31 3.26 -11.42 -17.79
N HIS A 32 2.12 -10.85 -17.39
CA HIS A 32 1.07 -11.59 -16.70
C HIS A 32 0.45 -12.69 -17.57
N ILE A 33 0.24 -12.42 -18.86
CA ILE A 33 -0.19 -13.44 -19.84
C ILE A 33 0.84 -14.56 -19.95
N GLU A 34 2.12 -14.21 -20.11
CA GLU A 34 3.20 -15.19 -20.25
C GLU A 34 3.34 -16.09 -19.03
N ASP A 35 3.30 -15.51 -17.84
CA ASP A 35 3.38 -16.24 -16.57
C ASP A 35 2.15 -17.13 -16.38
N GLY A 36 0.95 -16.63 -16.67
CA GLY A 36 -0.28 -17.42 -16.62
C GLY A 36 -0.27 -18.60 -17.59
N ILE A 37 0.28 -18.43 -18.81
CA ILE A 37 0.42 -19.51 -19.78
C ILE A 37 1.38 -20.57 -19.27
N LYS A 38 2.56 -20.16 -18.75
CA LYS A 38 3.54 -21.09 -18.17
C LYS A 38 2.95 -21.90 -17.02
N ASP A 39 2.23 -21.24 -16.11
CA ASP A 39 1.60 -21.91 -14.96
C ASP A 39 0.59 -22.99 -15.40
N LYS A 40 -0.19 -22.71 -16.45
CA LYS A 40 -1.13 -23.69 -17.03
C LYS A 40 -0.41 -24.81 -17.77
N MET A 41 0.69 -24.52 -18.45
CA MET A 41 1.50 -25.54 -19.12
C MET A 41 2.17 -26.48 -18.10
N LEU A 42 2.57 -25.99 -16.94
CA LEU A 42 3.16 -26.80 -15.86
C LEU A 42 2.20 -27.87 -15.32
N ILE A 43 0.89 -27.61 -15.35
CA ILE A 43 -0.16 -28.58 -14.97
C ILE A 43 -0.64 -29.45 -16.14
N GLY A 44 0.08 -29.43 -17.27
CA GLY A 44 -0.17 -30.29 -18.44
C GLY A 44 -1.21 -29.75 -19.42
N VAL A 45 -1.65 -28.50 -19.29
CA VAL A 45 -2.57 -27.89 -20.25
C VAL A 45 -1.80 -27.53 -21.53
N PRO A 46 -2.29 -27.92 -22.73
CA PRO A 46 -1.64 -27.55 -23.98
C PRO A 46 -1.65 -26.03 -24.16
N GLU A 47 -0.55 -25.47 -24.68
CA GLU A 47 -0.30 -24.02 -24.79
C GLU A 47 -1.47 -23.23 -25.40
N LYS A 48 -2.16 -23.80 -26.40
CA LYS A 48 -3.34 -23.19 -27.01
C LYS A 48 -4.47 -22.97 -26.01
N ALA A 49 -4.83 -24.03 -25.28
CA ALA A 49 -5.88 -24.00 -24.28
C ALA A 49 -5.47 -23.16 -23.06
N ALA A 50 -4.18 -23.16 -22.71
CA ALA A 50 -3.62 -22.29 -21.68
C ALA A 50 -3.79 -20.81 -22.06
N THR A 51 -3.44 -20.43 -23.29
CA THR A 51 -3.58 -19.07 -23.81
C THR A 51 -5.05 -18.63 -23.79
N GLU A 52 -5.96 -19.45 -24.31
CA GLU A 52 -7.39 -19.13 -24.32
C GLU A 52 -7.96 -19.00 -22.90
N GLN A 53 -7.58 -19.86 -21.96
CA GLN A 53 -8.02 -19.78 -20.56
C GLN A 53 -7.51 -18.50 -19.86
N VAL A 54 -6.24 -18.15 -20.08
CA VAL A 54 -5.63 -16.95 -19.48
C VAL A 54 -6.28 -15.68 -20.02
N LEU A 55 -6.46 -15.58 -21.35
CA LEU A 55 -7.13 -14.44 -21.97
C LEU A 55 -8.60 -14.34 -21.55
N HIS A 56 -9.30 -15.47 -21.43
CA HIS A 56 -10.66 -15.50 -20.92
C HIS A 56 -10.74 -15.04 -19.46
N HIS A 57 -9.74 -15.37 -18.63
CA HIS A 57 -9.68 -14.92 -17.24
C HIS A 57 -9.45 -13.41 -17.13
N MET A 58 -8.59 -12.85 -17.99
CA MET A 58 -8.34 -11.40 -18.01
C MET A 58 -9.52 -10.57 -18.55
N GLY A 59 -10.50 -11.21 -19.19
CA GLY A 59 -11.70 -10.56 -19.68
C GLY A 59 -11.43 -9.61 -20.86
N ASN A 60 -12.33 -8.65 -21.09
CA ASN A 60 -12.30 -7.82 -22.29
C ASN A 60 -11.18 -6.76 -22.24
N PRO A 61 -10.26 -6.71 -23.24
CA PRO A 61 -9.13 -5.77 -23.25
C PRO A 61 -9.57 -4.29 -23.30
N LEU A 62 -10.73 -3.99 -23.90
CA LEU A 62 -11.30 -2.64 -23.93
C LEU A 62 -11.82 -2.21 -22.55
N GLU A 63 -12.45 -3.12 -21.81
CA GLU A 63 -12.93 -2.86 -20.45
C GLU A 63 -11.76 -2.71 -19.48
N LEU A 64 -10.75 -3.57 -19.63
CA LEU A 64 -9.51 -3.50 -18.88
C LEU A 64 -8.80 -2.16 -19.13
N GLY A 65 -8.66 -1.74 -20.39
CA GLY A 65 -8.10 -0.44 -20.74
C GLY A 65 -8.88 0.75 -20.17
N LYS A 66 -10.22 0.70 -20.20
CA LYS A 66 -11.06 1.72 -19.56
C LYS A 66 -10.88 1.77 -18.05
N SER A 67 -10.65 0.63 -17.39
CA SER A 67 -10.39 0.59 -15.94
C SER A 67 -9.12 1.36 -15.57
N PHE A 68 -8.10 1.34 -16.44
CA PHE A 68 -6.85 2.09 -16.27
C PHE A 68 -6.99 3.58 -16.55
N MET A 69 -7.95 3.99 -17.39
CA MET A 69 -8.27 5.40 -17.64
C MET A 69 -9.11 6.02 -16.52
N GLN A 70 -9.78 5.22 -15.70
CA GLN A 70 -10.52 5.75 -14.57
C GLN A 70 -9.53 6.28 -13.53
N PRO A 71 -9.59 7.58 -13.18
CA PRO A 71 -8.75 8.09 -12.11
C PRO A 71 -9.11 7.32 -10.84
N PRO A 72 -8.10 6.86 -10.07
CA PRO A 72 -8.39 6.14 -8.86
C PRO A 72 -9.27 7.01 -7.95
N SER A 73 -10.30 6.41 -7.36
CA SER A 73 -11.31 7.14 -6.58
C SER A 73 -10.66 7.89 -5.42
N SER A 74 -10.51 9.21 -5.60
CA SER A 74 -9.89 10.12 -4.63
C SER A 74 -10.56 10.05 -3.25
N ARG A 75 -11.86 9.72 -3.18
CA ARG A 75 -12.58 9.63 -1.90
C ARG A 75 -12.07 8.52 -0.98
N LYS A 76 -11.84 7.31 -1.51
CA LYS A 76 -11.28 6.20 -0.71
C LYS A 76 -9.85 6.53 -0.27
N MET A 77 -9.08 7.22 -1.11
CA MET A 77 -7.73 7.68 -0.79
C MET A 77 -7.73 8.70 0.36
N ILE A 78 -8.60 9.71 0.31
CA ILE A 78 -8.73 10.71 1.36
C ILE A 78 -9.07 10.06 2.70
N HIS A 79 -9.99 9.08 2.72
CA HIS A 79 -10.32 8.36 3.95
C HIS A 79 -9.11 7.65 4.56
N LEU A 80 -8.22 7.06 3.75
CA LEU A 80 -7.02 6.39 4.23
C LEU A 80 -6.01 7.38 4.83
N ILE A 81 -5.79 8.52 4.17
CA ILE A 81 -4.92 9.59 4.68
C ILE A 81 -5.51 10.17 5.98
N LEU A 82 -6.82 10.44 6.00
CA LEU A 82 -7.52 10.96 7.18
C LEU A 82 -7.47 9.97 8.34
N LEU A 83 -7.59 8.66 8.09
CA LEU A 83 -7.49 7.65 9.13
C LEU A 83 -6.10 7.65 9.78
N ASN A 84 -5.04 7.77 8.97
CA ASN A 84 -3.69 7.86 9.52
C ASN A 84 -3.48 9.15 10.33
N TRP A 85 -3.99 10.27 9.84
CA TRP A 85 -3.97 11.54 10.57
C TRP A 85 -4.80 11.46 11.86
N ALA A 86 -5.94 10.76 11.86
CA ALA A 86 -6.74 10.56 13.05
C ALA A 86 -5.99 9.74 14.10
N PHE A 87 -5.28 8.66 13.71
CA PHE A 87 -4.42 7.93 14.64
C PHE A 87 -3.33 8.81 15.23
N PHE A 88 -2.71 9.67 14.42
CA PHE A 88 -1.69 10.61 14.88
C PHE A 88 -2.24 11.64 15.87
N VAL A 89 -3.38 12.26 15.54
CA VAL A 89 -4.05 13.26 16.40
C VAL A 89 -4.53 12.63 17.70
N CYS A 90 -5.11 11.41 17.65
CA CYS A 90 -5.49 10.67 18.85
C CYS A 90 -4.27 10.36 19.74
N GLY A 91 -3.16 9.91 19.15
CA GLY A 91 -1.92 9.67 19.90
C GLY A 91 -1.41 10.94 20.58
N LEU A 92 -1.35 12.05 19.84
CA LEU A 92 -0.94 13.35 20.36
C LEU A 92 -1.86 13.84 21.48
N PHE A 93 -3.17 13.72 21.32
CA PHE A 93 -4.15 14.14 22.31
C PHE A 93 -4.01 13.34 23.61
N ILE A 94 -3.78 12.02 23.52
CA ILE A 94 -3.54 11.17 24.69
C ILE A 94 -2.23 11.58 25.39
N THR A 95 -1.15 11.83 24.64
CA THR A 95 0.13 12.29 25.22
C THR A 95 -0.03 13.60 25.97
N ILE A 96 -0.70 14.60 25.36
CA ILE A 96 -0.94 15.89 26.02
C ILE A 96 -1.82 15.70 27.26
N SER A 97 -2.90 14.92 27.14
CA SER A 97 -3.82 14.69 28.27
C SER A 97 -3.12 14.00 29.45
N TYR A 98 -2.16 13.10 29.19
CA TYR A 98 -1.38 12.44 30.23
C TYR A 98 -0.49 13.42 31.02
N HIS A 99 0.08 14.43 30.35
CA HIS A 99 0.94 15.42 31.00
C HIS A 99 0.18 16.54 31.72
N PHE A 100 -0.99 16.92 31.21
CA PHE A 100 -1.75 18.05 31.74
C PHE A 100 -2.91 17.63 32.65
N SER A 101 -3.25 16.34 32.74
CA SER A 101 -4.41 15.89 33.52
C SER A 101 -4.14 14.61 34.30
N ASP A 102 -4.47 14.63 35.60
CA ASP A 102 -4.34 13.50 36.54
C ASP A 102 -5.49 12.47 36.44
N PHE A 103 -6.15 12.40 35.27
CA PHE A 103 -7.29 11.50 35.09
C PHE A 103 -6.83 10.05 35.11
N ARG A 104 -7.33 9.26 36.08
CA ARG A 104 -7.04 7.82 36.21
C ARG A 104 -7.25 7.03 34.91
N ILE A 105 -8.25 7.40 34.11
CA ILE A 105 -8.55 6.74 32.83
C ILE A 105 -7.39 6.96 31.86
N VAL A 106 -6.90 8.20 31.73
CA VAL A 106 -5.79 8.55 30.84
C VAL A 106 -4.51 7.85 31.27
N ASN A 107 -4.20 7.84 32.57
CA ASN A 107 -3.01 7.14 33.11
C ASN A 107 -3.06 5.62 32.86
N HIS A 108 -4.22 4.99 33.04
CA HIS A 108 -4.39 3.56 32.79
C HIS A 108 -4.28 3.24 31.29
N THR A 109 -4.91 4.05 30.43
CA THR A 109 -4.82 3.89 28.97
C THR A 109 -3.39 4.10 28.49
N TRP A 110 -2.69 5.14 28.96
CA TRP A 110 -1.30 5.43 28.61
C TRP A 110 -0.35 4.30 29.01
N THR A 111 -0.48 3.79 30.23
CA THR A 111 0.35 2.67 30.72
C THR A 111 0.11 1.40 29.92
N TYR A 112 -1.16 1.10 29.59
CA TYR A 112 -1.53 -0.05 28.78
C TYR A 112 -0.98 0.06 27.35
N LEU A 113 -1.15 1.22 26.70
CA LEU A 113 -0.60 1.49 25.37
C LEU A 113 0.93 1.40 25.36
N SER A 114 1.59 1.93 26.39
CA SER A 114 3.05 1.89 26.54
C SER A 114 3.57 0.46 26.62
N HIS A 115 2.87 -0.41 27.35
CA HIS A 115 3.24 -1.83 27.43
C HIS A 115 2.98 -2.61 26.13
N LYS A 116 2.07 -2.12 25.27
CA LYS A 116 1.69 -2.74 23.99
C LYS A 116 2.24 -2.01 22.77
N SER A 117 3.21 -1.12 22.95
CA SER A 117 3.85 -0.32 21.90
C SER A 117 4.34 -1.16 20.70
N HIS A 118 4.94 -2.31 20.96
CA HIS A 118 5.40 -3.26 19.93
C HIS A 118 4.24 -3.86 19.14
N SER A 119 3.13 -4.21 19.80
CA SER A 119 1.93 -4.71 19.13
C SER A 119 1.27 -3.65 18.27
N ILE A 120 1.28 -2.39 18.71
CA ILE A 120 0.78 -1.24 17.94
C ILE A 120 1.64 -1.06 16.68
N LEU A 121 2.96 -1.11 16.80
CA LEU A 121 3.88 -1.00 15.67
C LEU A 121 3.65 -2.14 14.65
N LEU A 122 3.45 -3.36 15.12
CA LEU A 122 3.17 -4.51 14.26
C LEU A 122 1.85 -4.34 13.51
N LEU A 123 0.77 -3.97 14.21
CA LEU A 123 -0.54 -3.75 13.61
C LEU A 123 -0.50 -2.61 12.58
N TYR A 124 0.25 -1.55 12.89
CA TYR A 124 0.45 -0.44 11.98
C TYR A 124 1.24 -0.85 10.72
N SER A 125 2.24 -1.72 10.88
CA SER A 125 2.97 -2.33 9.76
C SER A 125 2.05 -3.16 8.86
N MET A 126 1.18 -3.97 9.46
CA MET A 126 0.18 -4.75 8.72
C MET A 126 -0.80 -3.86 7.97
N TYR A 127 -1.24 -2.74 8.57
CA TYR A 127 -2.08 -1.75 7.91
C TYR A 127 -1.42 -1.19 6.64
N TRP A 128 -0.13 -0.87 6.68
CA TRP A 128 0.61 -0.39 5.50
C TRP A 128 0.71 -1.43 4.38
N ILE A 129 0.94 -2.70 4.73
CA ILE A 129 0.94 -3.81 3.78
C ILE A 129 -0.44 -3.98 3.14
N TYR A 130 -1.49 -4.03 3.96
CA TYR A 130 -2.88 -4.15 3.51
C TYR A 130 -3.29 -3.00 2.59
N LEU A 131 -2.85 -1.78 2.90
CA LEU A 131 -3.11 -0.59 2.09
C LEU A 131 -2.42 -0.68 0.73
N GLY A 132 -1.14 -1.08 0.69
CA GLY A 132 -0.43 -1.32 -0.56
C GLY A 132 -1.13 -2.36 -1.43
N TYR A 133 -1.49 -3.50 -0.84
CA TYR A 133 -2.23 -4.57 -1.51
C TYR A 133 -3.59 -4.12 -2.05
N THR A 134 -4.37 -3.41 -1.24
CA THR A 134 -5.70 -2.93 -1.63
C THR A 134 -5.63 -1.94 -2.79
N ILE A 135 -4.64 -1.06 -2.81
CA ILE A 135 -4.44 -0.14 -3.92
C ILE A 135 -4.00 -0.89 -5.18
N GLY A 136 -3.10 -1.87 -5.05
CA GLY A 136 -2.66 -2.71 -6.17
C GLY A 136 -3.82 -3.47 -6.81
N LYS A 137 -4.65 -4.09 -5.96
CA LYS A 137 -5.83 -4.83 -6.38
C LYS A 137 -6.91 -3.95 -7.02
N GLN A 138 -7.18 -2.76 -6.48
CA GLN A 138 -8.27 -1.91 -6.97
C GLN A 138 -7.91 -1.06 -8.18
N TYR A 139 -6.64 -0.69 -8.34
CA TYR A 139 -6.23 0.31 -9.32
C TYR A 139 -5.14 -0.17 -10.28
N GLY A 140 -4.62 -1.39 -10.08
CA GLY A 140 -3.63 -2.00 -10.95
C GLY A 140 -2.39 -1.12 -11.16
N PRO A 141 -1.70 -1.27 -12.31
CA PRO A 141 -0.61 -0.40 -12.76
C PRO A 141 -0.87 1.11 -12.62
N SER A 142 -2.06 1.62 -12.97
CA SER A 142 -2.41 3.06 -12.84
C SER A 142 -2.38 3.56 -11.39
N GLY A 143 -2.46 2.65 -10.41
CA GLY A 143 -2.35 2.95 -8.98
C GLY A 143 -0.92 3.25 -8.49
N LYS A 144 0.12 3.00 -9.30
CA LYS A 144 1.54 3.09 -8.88
C LYS A 144 1.92 4.49 -8.39
N LYS A 145 1.54 5.53 -9.15
CA LYS A 145 1.76 6.93 -8.75
C LYS A 145 0.93 7.31 -7.52
N MET A 146 -0.25 6.71 -7.36
CA MET A 146 -1.12 6.94 -6.22
C MET A 146 -0.57 6.32 -4.94
N VAL A 147 -0.08 5.07 -4.97
CA VAL A 147 0.59 4.46 -3.81
C VAL A 147 1.76 5.34 -3.39
N ASN A 148 2.60 5.77 -4.33
CA ASN A 148 3.78 6.56 -4.01
C ASN A 148 3.42 7.89 -3.33
N LYS A 149 2.47 8.64 -3.90
CA LYS A 149 2.01 9.91 -3.30
C LYS A 149 1.34 9.68 -1.95
N THR A 150 0.43 8.70 -1.85
CA THR A 150 -0.33 8.43 -0.62
C THR A 150 0.60 7.98 0.50
N MET A 151 1.57 7.12 0.20
CA MET A 151 2.58 6.67 1.16
C MET A 151 3.37 7.84 1.73
N ILE A 152 3.88 8.72 0.87
CA ILE A 152 4.66 9.89 1.29
C ILE A 152 3.79 10.82 2.14
N TRP A 153 2.62 11.21 1.65
CA TRP A 153 1.75 12.15 2.38
C TRP A 153 1.25 11.60 3.72
N ALA A 154 0.94 10.31 3.78
CA ALA A 154 0.54 9.66 5.02
C ALA A 154 1.72 9.44 5.96
N SER A 155 2.93 9.15 5.48
CA SER A 155 4.09 8.90 6.35
C SER A 155 4.73 10.18 6.94
N ILE A 156 4.53 11.34 6.32
CA ILE A 156 5.06 12.65 6.78
C ILE A 156 4.85 12.89 8.29
N PRO A 157 3.62 12.86 8.85
CA PRO A 157 3.43 13.16 10.28
C PRO A 157 4.21 12.21 11.19
N ASN A 158 4.31 10.92 10.83
CA ASN A 158 5.10 9.96 11.58
C ASN A 158 6.60 10.26 11.48
N MET A 159 7.12 10.54 10.27
CA MET A 159 8.52 10.91 10.10
C MET A 159 8.87 12.17 10.89
N VAL A 160 8.01 13.19 10.87
CA VAL A 160 8.20 14.42 11.64
C VAL A 160 8.27 14.13 13.14
N LEU A 161 7.36 13.31 13.68
CA LEU A 161 7.39 12.91 15.09
C LEU A 161 8.67 12.14 15.45
N MET A 162 9.11 11.24 14.57
CA MET A 162 10.36 10.49 14.76
C MET A 162 11.59 11.41 14.77
N PHE A 163 11.63 12.43 13.89
CA PHE A 163 12.71 13.41 13.91
C PHE A 163 12.70 14.28 15.17
N ILE A 164 11.53 14.75 15.58
CA ILE A 164 11.38 15.56 16.80
C ILE A 164 11.84 14.79 18.05
N THR A 165 11.50 13.50 18.14
CA THR A 165 11.91 12.64 19.25
C THR A 165 13.40 12.27 19.19
N LEU A 166 13.95 11.99 18.01
CA LEU A 166 15.37 11.61 17.85
C LEU A 166 16.33 12.79 18.10
N PHE A 167 15.95 14.00 17.74
CA PHE A 167 16.73 15.21 18.01
C PHE A 167 16.49 15.81 19.41
N ASN A 168 15.71 15.14 20.28
CA ASN A 168 15.33 15.64 21.60
C ASN A 168 14.78 17.08 21.57
N VAL A 169 14.11 17.47 20.48
CA VAL A 169 13.46 18.79 20.38
C VAL A 169 12.33 18.90 21.42
N ILE A 170 11.73 17.76 21.77
CA ILE A 170 10.83 17.60 22.91
C ILE A 170 11.57 16.77 23.99
N PRO A 171 11.48 17.13 25.28
CA PRO A 171 12.06 16.32 26.36
C PRO A 171 11.59 14.87 26.25
N SER A 172 12.53 13.92 26.22
CA SER A 172 12.26 12.48 26.08
C SER A 172 11.30 11.94 27.16
N ASP A 173 11.24 12.64 28.30
CA ASP A 173 10.35 12.32 29.42
C ASP A 173 8.86 12.47 29.06
N ILE A 174 8.54 13.32 28.08
CA ILE A 174 7.14 13.56 27.67
C ILE A 174 6.54 12.30 27.03
N PHE A 175 7.36 11.50 26.37
CA PHE A 175 6.93 10.28 25.72
C PHE A 175 7.34 9.01 26.47
N SER A 176 8.02 9.13 27.61
CA SER A 176 8.33 8.00 28.47
C SER A 176 7.06 7.52 29.19
N PRO A 177 6.78 6.21 29.28
CA PRO A 177 7.58 5.07 28.86
C PRO A 177 7.26 4.54 27.44
N LEU A 178 6.37 5.20 26.70
CA LEU A 178 5.89 4.78 25.38
C LEU A 178 7.01 4.73 24.32
N LEU A 179 7.90 5.72 24.30
CA LEU A 179 9.00 5.87 23.33
C LEU A 179 10.36 5.71 24.00
N ASN A 180 10.69 4.48 24.40
CA ASN A 180 12.06 4.12 24.80
C ASN A 180 13.01 4.31 23.59
N PRO A 181 14.27 4.77 23.77
CA PRO A 181 15.27 4.88 22.71
C PRO A 181 15.36 3.66 21.77
N VAL A 182 15.27 2.44 22.33
CA VAL A 182 15.29 1.19 21.54
C VAL A 182 14.05 1.09 20.65
N PHE A 183 12.88 1.44 21.18
CA PHE A 183 11.62 1.42 20.43
C PHE A 183 11.61 2.48 19.31
N ILE A 184 12.19 3.66 19.54
CA ILE A 184 12.34 4.70 18.53
C ILE A 184 13.13 4.16 17.32
N VAL A 185 14.24 3.47 17.56
CA VAL A 185 15.03 2.86 16.47
C VAL A 185 14.19 1.85 15.67
N PHE A 186 13.43 0.98 16.32
CA PHE A 186 12.52 0.05 15.64
C PHE A 186 11.43 0.78 14.83
N CYS A 187 10.86 1.87 15.37
CA CYS A 187 9.90 2.70 14.65
C CYS A 187 10.51 3.38 13.41
N VAL A 188 11.75 3.86 13.47
CA VAL A 188 12.45 4.43 12.30
C VAL A 188 12.63 3.35 11.23
N ILE A 189 13.16 2.19 11.61
CA ILE A 189 13.38 1.06 10.69
C ILE A 189 12.05 0.64 10.05
N ALA A 190 11.00 0.47 10.86
CA ALA A 190 9.67 0.11 10.36
C ALA A 190 9.12 1.18 9.40
N THR A 191 9.28 2.46 9.72
CA THR A 191 8.82 3.57 8.86
C THR A 191 9.54 3.57 7.51
N VAL A 192 10.84 3.32 7.50
CA VAL A 192 11.62 3.16 6.26
C VAL A 192 11.16 1.92 5.48
N LEU A 193 10.84 0.83 6.17
CA LEU A 193 10.36 -0.42 5.58
C LEU A 193 8.91 -0.36 5.08
N PHE A 194 8.06 0.56 5.56
CA PHE A 194 6.69 0.69 5.07
C PHE A 194 6.66 0.97 3.57
N TYR A 195 7.56 1.81 3.07
CA TYR A 195 7.64 2.10 1.64
C TYR A 195 7.90 0.86 0.75
N PRO A 196 8.99 0.10 0.95
CA PRO A 196 9.25 -1.11 0.17
C PRO A 196 8.21 -2.20 0.42
N LEU A 197 7.73 -2.38 1.67
CA LEU A 197 6.72 -3.39 1.99
C LEU A 197 5.40 -3.10 1.29
N SER A 198 4.94 -1.85 1.29
CA SER A 198 3.72 -1.48 0.60
C SER A 198 3.85 -1.52 -0.91
N LYS A 199 5.04 -1.24 -1.47
CA LYS A 199 5.30 -1.41 -2.90
C LYS A 199 5.30 -2.89 -3.30
N LEU A 200 5.85 -3.77 -2.45
CA LEU A 200 5.79 -5.21 -2.64
C LEU A 200 4.33 -5.69 -2.56
N ALA A 201 3.60 -5.27 -1.55
CA ALA A 201 2.18 -5.58 -1.39
C ALA A 201 1.34 -5.05 -2.56
N PHE A 202 1.66 -3.87 -3.09
CA PHE A 202 1.05 -3.32 -4.30
C PHE A 202 1.29 -4.21 -5.51
N LYS A 203 2.53 -4.66 -5.74
CA LYS A 203 2.83 -5.63 -6.81
C LYS A 203 2.04 -6.93 -6.65
N ILE A 204 2.03 -7.49 -5.44
CA ILE A 204 1.23 -8.69 -5.12
C ILE A 204 -0.26 -8.43 -5.39
N GLY A 205 -0.76 -7.24 -5.05
CA GLY A 205 -2.12 -6.82 -5.32
C GLY A 205 -2.45 -6.72 -6.80
N ILE A 206 -1.50 -6.30 -7.64
CA ILE A 206 -1.65 -6.33 -9.10
C ILE A 206 -1.68 -7.78 -9.59
N THR A 207 -0.71 -8.60 -9.20
CA THR A 207 -0.54 -9.96 -9.73
C THR A 207 -1.63 -10.93 -9.31
N PHE A 208 -2.15 -10.83 -8.08
CA PHE A 208 -3.19 -11.74 -7.55
C PHE A 208 -4.58 -11.10 -7.46
N GLY A 209 -4.72 -9.84 -7.87
CA GLY A 209 -5.96 -9.09 -7.78
C GLY A 209 -6.71 -8.92 -9.10
N LEU A 210 -6.03 -9.16 -10.22
CA LEU A 210 -6.58 -9.26 -11.57
C LEU A 210 -7.21 -10.64 -11.81
#